data_AF-A0A2T6SQ25-F1
#
_entry.id   AF-A0A2T6SQ25-F1
#
_cell.length_a   1.000
_cell.length_b   1.000
_cell.length_c   1.000
_cell.angle_alpha   90.00
_cell.angle_beta   90.00
_cell.angle_gamma   90.00
#
_symmetry.space_group_name_H-M   'P 1'
#
loop_
_entity.id
_entity.type
_entity.pdbx_description
1 polymer ?
#
loop_
_entity_poly.entity_id
_entity_poly.type
_entity_poly.pdbx_seq_one_letter_code
_entity_poly.pdbx_strand_id
1 'polypeptide(L)'
;IAVERVTEDKVISLAGRSENVSGVTNSVSKKIRQLEAKGTKLDKKLINNEFVCKIVGTHKGLAKQDVIALDDENKEDNDLKNKADTFVSQRAISFCKSIQTSKNIKDSFETIMECYDEELKKKSFKNLKISIDHVDGTMNCKERLDKLEELNKFETNH
;
A
#
# COMPACT_ATOMS: atom_id res chain seq x y z
N ILE A 1 2.36 26.98 -29.16
CA ILE A 1 2.31 25.58 -28.68
C ILE A 1 2.36 25.66 -27.16
N ALA A 2 1.22 25.52 -26.49
CA ALA A 2 1.17 25.53 -25.04
C ALA A 2 1.74 24.20 -24.54
N VAL A 3 2.84 24.28 -23.78
CA VAL A 3 3.44 23.11 -23.13
C VAL A 3 2.51 22.75 -21.97
N GLU A 4 1.91 21.56 -21.98
CA GLU A 4 1.26 20.99 -20.80
C GLU A 4 2.28 20.98 -19.66
N ARG A 5 2.16 21.92 -18.72
CA ARG A 5 3.12 22.12 -17.63
C ARG A 5 2.83 21.26 -16.41
N VAL A 6 1.63 20.67 -16.33
CA VAL A 6 1.14 19.91 -15.18
C VAL A 6 0.22 18.80 -15.71
N THR A 7 0.31 17.62 -15.12
CA THR A 7 -0.60 16.50 -15.38
C THR A 7 -1.86 16.63 -14.54
N GLU A 8 -3.02 16.23 -15.07
CA GLU A 8 -4.25 16.15 -14.29
C GLU A 8 -4.13 15.10 -13.16
N ASP A 9 -4.59 15.45 -11.97
CA ASP A 9 -4.60 14.56 -10.81
C ASP A 9 -5.90 13.75 -10.74
N LYS A 10 -5.78 12.47 -10.39
CA LYS A 10 -6.94 11.59 -10.14
C LYS A 10 -6.97 11.14 -8.68
N VAL A 11 -8.14 11.27 -8.04
CA VAL A 11 -8.36 10.81 -6.67
C VAL A 11 -8.88 9.37 -6.70
N ILE A 12 -8.24 8.49 -5.92
CA ILE A 12 -8.70 7.12 -5.71
C ILE A 12 -9.14 6.95 -4.26
N SER A 13 -10.44 6.66 -4.09
CA SER A 13 -11.03 6.35 -2.80
C SER A 13 -11.24 4.84 -2.68
N LEU A 14 -10.61 4.22 -1.70
CA LEU A 14 -10.74 2.78 -1.41
C LEU A 14 -11.64 2.57 -0.20
N ALA A 15 -12.74 1.83 -0.40
CA ALA A 15 -13.65 1.44 0.65
C ALA A 15 -13.54 -0.08 0.93
N GLY A 16 -12.94 -0.44 2.05
CA GLY A 16 -12.80 -1.84 2.47
C GLY A 16 -13.97 -2.32 3.34
N ARG A 17 -14.52 -3.51 3.07
CA ARG A 17 -15.49 -4.17 3.97
C ARG A 17 -14.74 -4.89 5.09
N SER A 18 -15.07 -4.59 6.34
CA SER A 18 -14.41 -5.11 7.54
C SER A 18 -14.49 -6.64 7.69
N GLU A 19 -15.58 -7.24 7.21
CA GLU A 19 -15.83 -8.69 7.27
C GLU A 19 -14.74 -9.50 6.56
N ASN A 20 -14.31 -9.05 5.38
CA ASN A 20 -13.26 -9.69 4.59
C ASN A 20 -11.85 -9.53 5.20
N VAL A 21 -11.67 -8.54 6.08
CA VAL A 21 -10.38 -8.23 6.72
C VAL A 21 -10.19 -9.04 8.01
N SER A 22 -11.28 -9.46 8.65
CA SER A 22 -11.24 -10.16 9.94
C SER A 22 -10.44 -11.47 9.92
N GLY A 23 -10.56 -12.27 8.85
CA GLY A 23 -9.77 -13.50 8.66
C GLY A 23 -8.28 -13.22 8.55
N VAL A 24 -7.92 -12.19 7.77
CA VAL A 24 -6.55 -11.73 7.59
C VAL A 24 -5.96 -11.23 8.91
N THR A 25 -6.69 -10.39 9.65
CA THR A 25 -6.25 -9.90 10.98
C THR A 25 -5.99 -11.05 11.95
N ASN A 26 -6.82 -12.10 11.93
CA ASN A 26 -6.63 -13.28 12.77
C ASN A 26 -5.39 -14.08 12.35
N SER A 27 -5.15 -14.24 11.06
CA SER A 27 -3.95 -14.90 10.52
C SER A 27 -2.67 -14.14 10.90
N VAL A 28 -2.67 -12.82 10.70
CA VAL A 28 -1.56 -11.92 11.08
C VAL A 28 -1.28 -12.02 12.58
N SER A 29 -2.33 -12.00 13.41
CA SER A 29 -2.19 -12.12 14.87
C SER A 29 -1.56 -13.45 15.31
N LYS A 30 -1.78 -14.53 14.56
CA LYS A 30 -1.13 -15.83 14.80
C LYS A 30 0.32 -15.82 14.35
N LYS A 31 0.64 -15.32 13.15
CA LYS A 31 2.02 -15.22 12.66
C LYS A 31 2.89 -14.35 13.56
N ILE A 32 2.37 -13.22 14.02
CA ILE A 32 3.12 -12.32 14.92
C ILE A 32 3.48 -12.99 16.23
N ARG A 33 2.58 -13.76 16.84
CA ARG A 33 2.91 -14.53 18.05
C ARG A 33 4.08 -15.49 17.83
N GLN A 34 4.16 -16.12 16.65
CA GLN A 34 5.27 -17.01 16.30
C GLN A 34 6.57 -16.24 16.05
N LEU A 35 6.46 -15.04 15.48
CA LEU A 35 7.58 -14.14 15.19
C LEU A 35 8.14 -13.50 16.47
N GLU A 36 7.29 -13.04 17.41
CA GLU A 36 7.69 -12.58 18.74
C GLU A 36 8.48 -13.67 19.49
N ALA A 37 8.07 -14.94 19.39
CA ALA A 37 8.81 -16.07 19.94
C ALA A 37 10.19 -16.30 19.28
N LYS A 38 10.42 -15.73 18.09
CA LYS A 38 11.69 -15.72 17.35
C LYS A 38 12.48 -14.41 17.52
N GLY A 39 12.02 -13.47 18.33
CA GLY A 39 12.75 -12.23 18.68
C GLY A 39 12.51 -11.02 17.76
N THR A 40 11.54 -11.06 16.84
CA THR A 40 11.17 -9.88 16.03
C THR A 40 10.24 -8.93 16.79
N LYS A 41 10.44 -7.62 16.63
CA LYS A 41 9.67 -6.55 17.30
C LYS A 41 8.52 -6.05 16.43
N LEU A 42 7.42 -6.80 16.36
CA LEU A 42 6.16 -6.32 15.80
C LEU A 42 5.20 -5.96 16.93
N ASP A 43 4.70 -4.72 16.98
CA ASP A 43 3.75 -4.32 18.02
C ASP A 43 2.35 -4.82 17.71
N LYS A 44 2.00 -5.95 18.31
CA LYS A 44 0.70 -6.59 18.16
C LYS A 44 -0.48 -5.69 18.54
N LYS A 45 -0.30 -4.72 19.45
CA LYS A 45 -1.40 -3.84 19.90
C LYS A 45 -1.87 -2.91 18.78
N LEU A 46 -1.04 -2.69 17.77
CA LEU A 46 -1.31 -1.76 16.67
C LEU A 46 -1.95 -2.45 15.46
N ILE A 47 -2.02 -3.78 15.46
CA ILE A 47 -2.65 -4.55 14.39
C ILE A 47 -4.10 -4.82 14.73
N ASN A 48 -4.97 -4.01 14.13
CA ASN A 48 -6.41 -4.19 14.13
C ASN A 48 -6.92 -4.23 12.69
N ASN A 49 -8.23 -4.43 12.51
CA ASN A 49 -8.84 -4.49 11.18
C ASN A 49 -8.59 -3.20 10.37
N GLU A 50 -8.57 -2.04 11.01
CA GLU A 50 -8.32 -0.76 10.32
C GLU A 50 -6.89 -0.70 9.77
N PHE A 51 -5.90 -1.13 10.57
CA PHE A 51 -4.50 -1.18 10.17
C PHE A 51 -4.28 -2.15 9.01
N VAL A 52 -4.80 -3.37 9.12
CA VAL A 52 -4.74 -4.36 8.04
C VAL A 52 -5.44 -3.86 6.78
N CYS A 53 -6.61 -3.22 6.93
CA CYS A 53 -7.35 -2.63 5.81
C CYS A 53 -6.53 -1.54 5.09
N LYS A 54 -5.79 -0.70 5.82
CA LYS A 54 -4.91 0.32 5.21
C LYS A 54 -3.79 -0.31 4.39
N ILE A 55 -3.16 -1.37 4.90
CA ILE A 55 -2.10 -2.09 4.18
C ILE A 55 -2.64 -2.73 2.88
N VAL A 56 -3.72 -3.49 3.00
CA VAL A 56 -4.37 -4.15 1.87
C VAL A 56 -4.89 -3.11 0.86
N GLY A 57 -5.49 -2.02 1.34
CA GLY A 57 -5.96 -0.91 0.52
C GLY A 57 -4.82 -0.26 -0.27
N THR A 58 -3.69 0.03 0.40
CA THR A 58 -2.50 0.56 -0.27
C THR A 58 -2.05 -0.36 -1.39
N HIS A 59 -1.97 -1.66 -1.14
CA HIS A 59 -1.59 -2.63 -2.16
C HIS A 59 -2.57 -2.61 -3.35
N LYS A 60 -3.88 -2.65 -3.10
CA LYS A 60 -4.91 -2.59 -4.15
C LYS A 60 -4.85 -1.29 -4.97
N GLY A 61 -4.64 -0.16 -4.30
CA GLY A 61 -4.54 1.15 -4.92
C GLY A 61 -3.32 1.26 -5.84
N LEU A 62 -2.18 0.70 -5.44
CA LEU A 62 -0.98 0.67 -6.27
C LEU A 62 -1.11 -0.32 -7.43
N ALA A 63 -1.76 -1.47 -7.21
CA ALA A 63 -2.03 -2.44 -8.25
C ALA A 63 -3.16 -2.00 -9.21
N LYS A 64 -3.87 -0.91 -8.91
CA LYS A 64 -5.08 -0.44 -9.62
C LYS A 64 -6.10 -1.56 -9.85
N GLN A 65 -6.24 -2.47 -8.89
CA GLN A 65 -7.20 -3.56 -8.98
C GLN A 65 -8.59 -3.12 -8.54
N ASP A 66 -9.61 -3.67 -9.21
CA ASP A 66 -11.03 -3.46 -8.90
C ASP A 66 -11.45 -1.97 -8.92
N VAL A 67 -10.76 -1.12 -9.71
CA VAL A 67 -11.06 0.31 -9.81
C VAL A 67 -12.34 0.53 -10.61
N ILE A 68 -13.28 1.26 -10.01
CA ILE A 68 -14.52 1.72 -10.63
C ILE A 68 -14.40 3.24 -10.76
N ALA A 69 -14.67 3.76 -11.94
CA ALA A 69 -14.73 5.21 -12.16
C ALA A 69 -16.18 5.65 -11.96
N LEU A 70 -16.35 6.81 -11.32
CA LEU A 70 -17.66 7.37 -10.98
C LEU A 70 -17.78 8.75 -11.61
N ASP A 71 -18.98 9.07 -12.11
CA ASP A 71 -19.34 10.41 -12.54
C ASP A 71 -19.66 11.34 -11.34
N ASP A 72 -19.99 12.59 -11.63
CA ASP A 72 -20.35 13.60 -10.62
C ASP A 72 -21.65 13.26 -9.87
N GLU A 73 -22.45 12.30 -10.36
CA GLU A 73 -23.66 11.78 -9.71
C GLU A 73 -23.40 10.51 -8.89
N ASN A 74 -22.13 10.09 -8.75
CA ASN A 74 -21.70 8.84 -8.12
C ASN A 74 -22.19 7.56 -8.82
N LYS A 75 -22.46 7.62 -10.12
CA LYS A 75 -22.80 6.46 -10.94
C LYS A 75 -21.55 5.94 -11.64
N GLU A 76 -21.50 4.63 -11.87
CA GLU A 76 -20.40 4.02 -12.60
C GLU A 76 -20.36 4.53 -14.05
N ASP A 77 -19.24 5.13 -14.41
CA ASP A 77 -18.97 5.62 -15.76
C ASP A 77 -17.66 4.99 -16.26
N ASN A 78 -17.79 4.08 -17.21
CA ASN A 78 -16.63 3.39 -17.79
C ASN A 78 -15.90 4.23 -18.85
N ASP A 79 -16.50 5.33 -19.34
CA ASP A 79 -15.87 6.22 -20.31
C ASP A 79 -14.79 7.11 -19.65
N LEU A 80 -14.85 7.28 -18.33
CA LEU A 80 -13.81 7.94 -17.53
C LEU A 80 -12.56 7.08 -17.29
N LYS A 81 -12.61 5.76 -17.60
CA LYS A 81 -11.46 4.85 -17.46
C LYS A 81 -10.56 4.94 -18.68
N ASN A 82 -9.41 5.57 -18.52
CA ASN A 82 -8.37 5.57 -19.54
C ASN A 82 -7.46 4.34 -19.41
N LYS A 83 -6.79 3.95 -20.50
CA LYS A 83 -5.79 2.86 -20.47
C LYS A 83 -4.68 3.09 -19.42
N ALA A 84 -4.38 4.35 -19.09
CA ALA A 84 -3.41 4.67 -18.05
C ALA A 84 -3.84 4.22 -16.65
N ASP A 85 -5.16 4.18 -16.38
CA ASP A 85 -5.72 3.85 -15.07
C ASP A 85 -5.62 2.35 -14.75
N THR A 86 -5.25 1.52 -15.73
CA THR A 86 -5.05 0.08 -15.57
C THR A 86 -3.58 -0.30 -15.33
N PHE A 87 -2.64 0.64 -15.48
CA PHE A 87 -1.24 0.40 -15.17
C PHE A 87 -0.95 0.57 -13.68
N VAL A 88 -0.13 -0.34 -13.15
CA VAL A 88 0.30 -0.30 -11.76
C VAL A 88 1.12 0.97 -11.47
N SER A 89 0.93 1.54 -10.28
CA SER A 89 1.75 2.64 -9.79
C SER A 89 3.12 2.13 -9.35
N GLN A 90 4.19 2.64 -9.97
CA GLN A 90 5.56 2.22 -9.67
C GLN A 90 6.14 2.86 -8.40
N ARG A 91 5.66 4.05 -8.02
CA ARG A 91 6.21 4.86 -6.92
C ARG A 91 5.09 5.54 -6.16
N ALA A 92 5.23 5.64 -4.85
CA ALA A 92 4.29 6.33 -3.98
C ALA A 92 4.96 6.84 -2.71
N ILE A 93 4.41 7.92 -2.15
CA ILE A 93 4.78 8.46 -0.84
C ILE A 93 3.54 8.35 0.06
N SER A 94 3.68 7.66 1.18
CA SER A 94 2.61 7.53 2.17
C SER A 94 2.84 8.47 3.34
N PHE A 95 1.82 9.24 3.69
CA PHE A 95 1.84 10.17 4.82
C PHE A 95 1.19 9.53 6.04
N CYS A 96 1.91 9.50 7.15
CA CYS A 96 1.46 8.92 8.41
C CYS A 96 1.40 9.99 9.50
N LYS A 97 0.40 9.88 10.40
CA LYS A 97 0.25 10.81 11.53
C LYS A 97 1.40 10.75 12.54
N SER A 98 2.12 9.62 12.62
CA SER A 98 3.24 9.45 13.54
C SER A 98 4.38 8.61 12.94
N ILE A 99 5.59 8.82 13.47
CA ILE A 99 6.78 8.02 13.15
C ILE A 99 6.53 6.54 13.44
N GLN A 100 5.92 6.24 14.59
CA GLN A 100 5.63 4.88 15.01
C GLN A 100 4.71 4.17 14.00
N THR A 101 3.66 4.86 13.53
CA THR A 101 2.75 4.31 12.51
C THR A 101 3.50 3.96 11.24
N SER A 102 4.38 4.84 10.75
CA SER A 102 5.14 4.60 9.52
C SER A 102 6.15 3.45 9.67
N LYS A 103 6.85 3.38 10.81
CA LYS A 103 7.75 2.25 11.12
C LYS A 103 6.99 0.93 11.18
N ASN A 104 5.85 0.89 11.85
CA ASN A 104 5.04 -0.32 11.91
C ASN A 104 4.53 -0.73 10.54
N ILE A 105 4.09 0.21 9.70
CA ILE A 105 3.68 -0.11 8.32
C ILE A 105 4.84 -0.79 7.60
N LYS A 106 6.03 -0.17 7.61
CA LYS A 106 7.23 -0.74 6.98
C LYS A 106 7.53 -2.15 7.50
N ASP A 107 7.57 -2.32 8.82
CA ASP A 107 8.01 -3.57 9.45
C ASP A 107 6.96 -4.71 9.34
N SER A 108 5.67 -4.38 9.20
CA SER A 108 4.58 -5.38 9.14
C SER A 108 4.02 -5.64 7.74
N PHE A 109 4.35 -4.81 6.75
CA PHE A 109 3.76 -4.86 5.42
C PHE A 109 3.83 -6.25 4.79
N GLU A 110 5.04 -6.82 4.70
CA GLU A 110 5.27 -8.11 4.04
C GLU A 110 4.50 -9.23 4.73
N THR A 111 4.57 -9.31 6.07
CA THR A 111 3.83 -10.31 6.85
C THR A 111 2.31 -10.20 6.66
N ILE A 112 1.77 -8.98 6.60
CA ILE A 112 0.35 -8.76 6.37
C ILE A 112 -0.06 -9.21 4.96
N MET A 113 0.75 -8.88 3.94
CA MET A 113 0.48 -9.27 2.57
C MET A 113 0.56 -10.78 2.36
N GLU A 114 1.50 -11.47 3.01
CA GLU A 114 1.55 -12.94 2.99
C GLU A 114 0.28 -13.55 3.59
N CYS A 115 -0.17 -13.06 4.76
CA CYS A 115 -1.42 -13.53 5.37
C CYS A 115 -2.63 -13.25 4.47
N TYR A 116 -2.64 -12.12 3.76
CA TYR A 116 -3.70 -11.77 2.84
C TYR A 116 -3.78 -12.75 1.66
N ASP A 117 -2.63 -13.09 1.06
CA ASP A 117 -2.53 -14.08 -0.02
C ASP A 117 -2.98 -15.48 0.43
N GLU A 118 -2.56 -15.91 1.63
CA GLU A 118 -2.92 -17.20 2.21
C GLU A 118 -4.44 -17.33 2.45
N GLU A 119 -5.06 -16.32 3.08
CA GLU A 119 -6.48 -16.34 3.42
C GLU A 119 -7.38 -16.28 2.18
N LEU A 120 -6.98 -15.55 1.13
CA LEU A 120 -7.77 -15.44 -0.09
C LEU A 120 -7.61 -16.63 -1.05
N LYS A 121 -6.70 -17.57 -0.77
CA LYS A 121 -6.39 -18.75 -1.61
C LYS A 121 -6.17 -18.42 -3.10
N LYS A 122 -5.80 -17.17 -3.37
CA LYS A 122 -5.44 -16.62 -4.66
C LYS A 122 -4.09 -15.94 -4.42
N LYS A 123 -3.12 -16.10 -5.32
CA LYS A 123 -1.99 -15.15 -5.40
C LYS A 123 -2.62 -13.81 -5.76
N SER A 124 -2.92 -12.99 -4.75
CA SER A 124 -3.89 -11.90 -4.88
C SER A 124 -3.39 -10.83 -5.85
N PHE A 125 -2.08 -10.78 -6.08
CA PHE A 125 -1.47 -9.92 -7.07
C PHE A 125 -0.34 -10.70 -7.76
N LYS A 126 -0.64 -11.33 -8.90
CA LYS A 126 0.45 -11.82 -9.78
C LYS A 126 1.27 -10.60 -10.21
N ASN A 127 2.48 -10.48 -9.65
CA ASN A 127 3.65 -9.73 -10.14
C ASN A 127 3.88 -8.29 -9.63
N LEU A 128 3.20 -7.80 -8.58
CA LEU A 128 3.60 -6.52 -7.95
C LEU A 128 4.35 -6.77 -6.63
N LYS A 129 5.68 -6.72 -6.69
CA LYS A 129 6.53 -6.69 -5.49
C LYS A 129 6.65 -5.25 -5.01
N ILE A 130 6.11 -4.96 -3.84
CA ILE A 130 6.18 -3.63 -3.22
C ILE A 130 7.27 -3.67 -2.15
N SER A 131 8.26 -2.79 -2.29
CA SER A 131 9.21 -2.47 -1.22
C SER A 131 8.74 -1.21 -0.51
N ILE A 132 8.80 -1.21 0.82
CA ILE A 132 8.45 -0.05 1.64
C ILE A 132 9.65 0.31 2.48
N ASP A 133 9.91 1.62 2.55
CA ASP A 133 10.87 2.18 3.48
C ASP A 133 10.25 3.34 4.27
N HIS A 134 10.93 3.70 5.36
CA HIS A 134 10.51 4.74 6.29
C HIS A 134 11.50 5.92 6.24
N VAL A 135 10.96 7.13 6.32
CA VAL A 135 11.73 8.38 6.45
C VAL A 135 11.14 9.20 7.60
N ASP A 136 11.99 9.70 8.50
CA ASP A 136 11.59 10.62 9.57
C ASP A 136 12.63 11.72 9.83
N GLY A 137 12.32 12.61 10.78
CA GLY A 137 13.19 13.71 11.17
C GLY A 137 14.42 13.31 12.00
N THR A 138 14.55 12.04 12.42
CA THR A 138 15.71 11.53 13.17
C THR A 138 16.87 11.17 12.25
N MET A 139 16.60 10.96 10.95
CA MET A 139 17.60 10.71 9.91
C MET A 139 18.33 11.98 9.53
N ASN A 140 19.59 11.87 9.09
CA ASN A 140 20.34 13.03 8.59
C ASN A 140 19.94 13.37 7.14
N CYS A 141 20.36 14.55 6.65
CA CYS A 141 19.98 15.01 5.30
C CYS A 141 20.45 14.06 4.18
N LYS A 142 21.62 13.44 4.33
CA LYS A 142 22.16 12.52 3.34
C LYS A 142 21.31 11.26 3.26
N GLU A 143 20.99 10.65 4.40
CA GLU A 143 20.12 9.46 4.46
C GLU A 143 18.75 9.71 3.84
N ARG A 144 18.15 10.88 4.09
CA ARG A 144 16.85 11.23 3.49
C ARG A 144 16.96 11.40 1.97
N LEU A 145 18.03 12.03 1.50
CA LEU A 145 18.27 12.23 0.07
C LEU A 145 18.49 10.89 -0.63
N ASP A 146 19.35 10.03 -0.08
CA ASP A 146 19.65 8.71 -0.65
C ASP A 146 18.37 7.88 -0.83
N LYS A 147 17.46 7.91 0.15
CA LYS A 147 16.15 7.22 0.06
C LYS A 147 15.21 7.83 -0.98
N LEU A 148 15.20 9.15 -1.13
CA LEU A 148 14.41 9.82 -2.16
C LEU A 148 14.97 9.58 -3.57
N GLU A 149 16.30 9.52 -3.70
CA GLU A 149 16.96 9.15 -4.95
C GLU A 149 16.65 7.70 -5.31
N GLU A 150 16.70 6.77 -4.35
CA GLU A 150 16.29 5.39 -4.54
C GLU A 150 14.84 5.28 -5.01
N LEU A 151 13.91 6.01 -4.36
CA LEU A 151 12.52 6.06 -4.79
C LEU A 151 12.37 6.65 -6.21
N ASN A 152 13.24 7.57 -6.61
CA ASN A 152 13.21 8.19 -7.93
C ASN A 152 13.86 7.37 -9.04
N LYS A 153 14.63 6.33 -8.71
CA LYS A 153 15.21 5.44 -9.73
C LYS A 153 14.08 4.81 -10.54
N PHE A 154 14.10 5.08 -11.83
CA PHE A 154 13.14 4.52 -12.76
C PHE A 154 13.70 3.21 -13.31
N GLU A 155 13.13 2.09 -12.88
CA GLU A 155 13.35 0.82 -13.55
C GLU A 155 12.27 0.65 -14.65
N THR A 156 12.71 0.57 -15.90
CA THR A 156 11.84 0.14 -17.00
C THR A 156 11.48 -1.32 -16.77
N ASN A 157 10.24 -1.57 -16.35
CA ASN A 157 9.68 -2.91 -16.37
C ASN A 157 9.53 -3.32 -17.85
N HIS A 158 10.40 -4.21 -18.33
CA HIS A 158 10.33 -4.84 -19.65
C HIS A 158 9.24 -5.92 -19.71
#